data_AF-A0A3D2IM67-F1
#
_entry.id   AF-A0A3D2IM67-F1
#
_cell.length_a   1.000
_cell.length_b   1.000
_cell.length_c   1.000
_cell.angle_alpha   90.00
_cell.angle_beta   90.00
_cell.angle_gamma   90.00
#
_symmetry.space_group_name_H-M   'P 1'
#
loop_
_entity.id
_entity.type
_entity.pdbx_description
1 polymer ?
#
loop_
_entity_poly.entity_id
_entity_poly.type
_entity_poly.pdbx_seq_one_letter_code
_entity_poly.pdbx_strand_id
1 'polypeptide(L)'
;RTENFTLRNITDGANDTLIARSPNVNGGNNPITEGFSISMNNVETFGVNASRSGWNETGDPKPHQYFFATQSVSKVSDYRIVIGENIGFGRSTEREIEVGTGTFLTAPSIDTNFKVFNIYTNEEVDFAYFDLNRDGATIRAQSCDPSGNNAPKDPQQPDSVYQAPPQGVFSSVSSITGQCSDLVYVIEDAREFQDTLTYRFELRTLISNNILTTRNPEFGDTLEVFTTKPFSRNDRFQFRMDPENLPSVDSDSAKNALDEILVIPNPYKVSSIMNRKLQGAAGSKTERFILQAYRFLQP
;
A
#
# COMPACT_ATOMS: atom_id res chain seq x y z
N ARG A 1 17.95 -2.52 2.56
CA ARG A 1 17.31 -1.21 2.82
C ARG A 1 17.94 -0.20 1.88
N THR A 2 17.19 0.78 1.37
CA THR A 2 17.75 1.77 0.44
C THR A 2 18.62 2.74 1.22
N GLU A 3 19.91 2.78 0.90
CA GLU A 3 20.88 3.62 1.59
C GLU A 3 21.14 4.93 0.85
N ASN A 4 21.00 4.91 -0.47
CA ASN A 4 21.23 6.07 -1.31
C ASN A 4 20.48 5.97 -2.64
N PHE A 5 20.45 7.09 -3.36
CA PHE A 5 19.96 7.17 -4.73
C PHE A 5 20.91 7.97 -5.63
N THR A 6 20.74 7.86 -6.95
CA THR A 6 21.48 8.67 -7.93
C THR A 6 20.49 9.27 -8.92
N LEU A 7 20.57 10.58 -9.12
CA LEU A 7 19.80 11.30 -10.14
C LEU A 7 20.70 11.59 -11.33
N ARG A 8 20.20 11.31 -12.53
CA ARG A 8 20.90 11.60 -13.78
C ARG A 8 19.98 12.28 -14.78
N ASN A 9 20.51 13.27 -15.48
CA ASN A 9 19.88 13.78 -16.70
C ASN A 9 20.29 12.84 -17.84
N ILE A 10 19.32 12.43 -18.66
CA ILE A 10 19.50 11.52 -19.81
C ILE A 10 18.92 12.09 -21.12
N THR A 11 18.54 13.37 -21.14
CA THR A 11 17.72 14.02 -22.19
C THR A 11 18.31 13.88 -23.59
N ASP A 12 19.64 14.03 -23.72
CA ASP A 12 20.33 13.98 -25.03
C ASP A 12 21.25 12.76 -25.17
N GLY A 13 21.01 11.69 -24.40
CA GLY A 13 21.93 10.56 -24.28
C GLY A 13 23.21 10.88 -23.48
N ALA A 14 23.45 12.15 -23.15
CA ALA A 14 24.37 12.56 -22.10
C ALA A 14 23.89 11.97 -20.77
N ASN A 15 24.73 11.23 -20.07
CA ASN A 15 24.42 10.58 -18.80
C ASN A 15 24.94 11.43 -17.64
N ASP A 16 24.50 12.69 -17.59
CA ASP A 16 25.03 13.65 -16.64
C ASP A 16 24.52 13.34 -15.23
N THR A 17 25.44 13.23 -14.27
CA THR A 17 25.10 12.84 -12.91
C THR A 17 24.86 14.10 -12.08
N LEU A 18 23.58 14.44 -11.93
CA LEU A 18 23.11 15.58 -11.14
C LEU A 18 23.31 15.36 -9.64
N ILE A 19 22.99 14.16 -9.15
CA ILE A 19 23.18 13.77 -7.74
C ILE A 19 23.78 12.38 -7.72
N ALA A 20 24.97 12.24 -7.14
CA ALA A 20 25.66 10.95 -7.01
C ALA A 20 25.47 10.35 -5.62
N ARG A 21 24.89 9.14 -5.54
CA ARG A 21 24.78 8.32 -4.31
C ARG A 21 24.36 9.13 -3.07
N SER A 22 23.36 10.00 -3.20
CA SER A 22 22.86 10.81 -2.08
C SER A 22 22.27 9.91 -0.99
N PRO A 23 22.74 10.02 0.27
CA PRO A 23 22.17 9.30 1.40
C PRO A 23 20.87 9.95 1.92
N ASN A 24 20.45 11.08 1.36
CA ASN A 24 19.30 11.86 1.82
C ASN A 24 17.98 11.26 1.34
N VAL A 25 17.65 10.09 1.90
CA VAL A 25 16.37 9.39 1.77
C VAL A 25 15.51 9.63 3.03
N ASN A 26 14.23 9.25 2.99
CA ASN A 26 13.26 9.33 4.09
C ASN A 26 13.07 10.75 4.64
N GLY A 27 12.75 11.69 3.77
CA GLY A 27 12.57 13.10 4.15
C GLY A 27 13.88 13.87 4.31
N GLY A 28 15.03 13.28 3.97
CA GLY A 28 16.30 13.99 3.85
C GLY A 28 16.22 15.12 2.80
N ASN A 29 16.86 16.25 3.09
CA ASN A 29 16.91 17.39 2.17
C ASN A 29 17.85 17.10 1.00
N ASN A 30 17.33 17.10 -0.22
CA ASN A 30 18.15 17.03 -1.43
C ASN A 30 18.33 18.43 -2.05
N PRO A 31 19.47 18.69 -2.72
CA PRO A 31 19.71 19.95 -3.39
C PRO A 31 18.70 20.17 -4.52
N ILE A 32 18.34 21.44 -4.76
CA ILE A 32 17.61 21.82 -5.96
C ILE A 32 18.57 21.67 -7.14
N THR A 33 18.20 20.85 -8.11
CA THR A 33 18.99 20.62 -9.32
C THR A 33 18.06 20.71 -10.52
N GLU A 34 18.46 21.43 -11.57
CA GLU A 34 17.61 21.69 -12.74
C GLU A 34 16.22 22.26 -12.37
N GLY A 35 16.19 23.10 -11.32
CA GLY A 35 15.00 23.83 -10.87
C GLY A 35 13.93 23.01 -10.13
N PHE A 36 14.21 21.75 -9.77
CA PHE A 36 13.37 20.96 -8.89
C PHE A 36 14.17 20.32 -7.76
N SER A 37 13.50 19.86 -6.72
CA SER A 37 14.11 18.99 -5.70
C SER A 37 13.38 17.65 -5.62
N ILE A 38 14.13 16.60 -5.29
CA ILE A 38 13.58 15.25 -5.11
C ILE A 38 13.47 14.94 -3.62
N SER A 39 12.31 14.43 -3.21
CA SER A 39 12.16 13.74 -1.94
C SER A 39 11.92 12.26 -2.17
N MET A 40 12.74 11.41 -1.56
CA MET A 40 12.52 9.96 -1.54
C MET A 40 12.04 9.55 -0.15
N ASN A 41 10.92 8.85 -0.10
CA ASN A 41 10.39 8.24 1.13
C ASN A 41 10.35 6.72 0.93
N ASN A 42 11.34 6.03 1.50
CA ASN A 42 11.44 4.59 1.43
C ASN A 42 10.71 3.94 2.60
N VAL A 43 9.74 3.09 2.28
CA VAL A 43 9.13 2.18 3.26
C VAL A 43 10.15 1.12 3.71
N GLU A 44 10.12 0.76 4.98
CA GLU A 44 11.14 -0.12 5.57
C GLU A 44 10.82 -1.61 5.44
N THR A 45 9.55 -1.95 5.32
CA THR A 45 9.05 -3.31 5.24
C THR A 45 8.09 -3.49 4.07
N PHE A 46 8.02 -4.72 3.58
CA PHE A 46 6.91 -5.15 2.75
C PHE A 46 5.65 -5.19 3.63
N GLY A 47 4.55 -4.63 3.15
CA GLY A 47 3.31 -4.55 3.93
C GLY A 47 2.15 -4.02 3.11
N VAL A 48 1.11 -3.56 3.80
CA VAL A 48 -0.07 -2.94 3.20
C VAL A 48 0.08 -1.43 3.18
N ASN A 49 -0.28 -0.81 2.07
CA ASN A 49 -0.48 0.63 2.00
C ASN A 49 -1.88 0.98 2.49
N ALA A 50 -2.01 1.25 3.78
CA ALA A 50 -3.29 1.48 4.44
C ALA A 50 -4.08 2.69 3.89
N SER A 51 -3.43 3.69 3.29
CA SER A 51 -4.15 4.86 2.75
C SER A 51 -4.76 4.62 1.38
N ARG A 52 -4.29 3.60 0.66
CA ARG A 52 -4.84 3.20 -0.65
C ARG A 52 -5.70 1.94 -0.57
N SER A 53 -5.53 1.16 0.50
CA SER A 53 -6.17 -0.15 0.63
C SER A 53 -7.43 -0.06 1.48
N GLY A 54 -8.48 -0.77 1.08
CA GLY A 54 -9.77 -0.71 1.76
C GLY A 54 -10.90 -1.33 0.94
N TRP A 55 -12.08 -1.34 1.53
CA TRP A 55 -13.30 -1.71 0.84
C TRP A 55 -13.80 -0.53 -0.01
N ASN A 56 -14.24 -0.85 -1.21
CA ASN A 56 -15.23 -0.08 -1.93
C ASN A 56 -16.58 -0.76 -1.64
N GLU A 57 -17.30 -0.23 -0.66
CA GLU A 57 -18.53 -0.85 -0.12
C GLU A 57 -19.81 -0.30 -0.76
N THR A 58 -20.85 -1.13 -0.82
CA THR A 58 -22.18 -0.74 -1.35
C THR A 58 -23.26 -0.60 -0.28
N GLY A 59 -23.01 -1.04 0.95
CA GLY A 59 -24.00 -1.09 2.04
C GLY A 59 -23.49 -0.65 3.41
N ASP A 60 -24.41 -0.49 4.36
CA ASP A 60 -24.18 -0.14 5.77
C ASP A 60 -24.78 -1.24 6.67
N PRO A 61 -24.04 -1.79 7.66
CA PRO A 61 -22.69 -1.44 8.10
C PRO A 61 -21.62 -1.81 7.07
N LYS A 62 -20.42 -1.25 7.23
CA LYS A 62 -19.28 -1.59 6.38
C LYS A 62 -18.92 -3.08 6.48
N PRO A 63 -18.33 -3.67 5.44
CA PRO A 63 -17.75 -5.00 5.53
C PRO A 63 -16.73 -5.12 6.67
N HIS A 64 -16.52 -6.34 7.16
CA HIS A 64 -15.47 -6.66 8.12
C HIS A 64 -14.12 -6.10 7.66
N GLN A 65 -13.30 -5.66 8.61
CA GLN A 65 -11.93 -5.27 8.28
C GLN A 65 -11.18 -6.45 7.67
N TYR A 66 -10.06 -6.20 7.01
CA TYR A 66 -9.24 -7.28 6.45
C TYR A 66 -7.90 -7.35 7.18
N PHE A 67 -7.33 -8.55 7.16
CA PHE A 67 -5.94 -8.80 7.49
C PHE A 67 -5.25 -9.31 6.24
N PHE A 68 -4.04 -8.80 6.00
CA PHE A 68 -3.22 -9.21 4.88
C PHE A 68 -1.78 -9.41 5.36
N ALA A 69 -1.21 -10.57 5.05
CA ALA A 69 0.15 -10.91 5.41
C ALA A 69 0.85 -11.73 4.33
N THR A 70 2.19 -11.66 4.30
CA THR A 70 3.00 -12.58 3.50
C THR A 70 2.93 -13.97 4.11
N GLN A 71 2.66 -15.00 3.29
CA GLN A 71 2.66 -16.39 3.74
C GLN A 71 4.04 -17.04 3.56
N SER A 72 4.60 -17.02 2.34
CA SER A 72 5.91 -17.63 2.07
C SER A 72 6.82 -16.66 1.34
N VAL A 73 6.45 -16.27 0.12
CA VAL A 73 7.29 -15.43 -0.75
C VAL A 73 6.61 -14.10 -1.00
N SER A 74 7.22 -12.99 -0.58
CA SER A 74 6.70 -11.67 -0.95
C SER A 74 6.86 -11.41 -2.46
N LYS A 75 5.78 -10.98 -3.12
CA LYS A 75 5.69 -10.52 -4.49
C LYS A 75 5.14 -9.08 -4.55
N VAL A 76 5.71 -8.26 -5.42
CA VAL A 76 5.20 -6.89 -5.65
C VAL A 76 3.98 -6.98 -6.53
N SER A 77 2.81 -6.94 -5.93
CA SER A 77 1.55 -6.94 -6.64
C SER A 77 0.48 -6.36 -5.75
N ASP A 78 -0.51 -5.76 -6.39
CA ASP A 78 -1.68 -5.20 -5.74
C ASP A 78 -2.86 -6.11 -6.11
N TYR A 79 -3.75 -6.35 -5.17
CA TYR A 79 -4.81 -7.35 -5.33
C TYR A 79 -6.18 -6.74 -5.10
N ARG A 80 -7.15 -7.26 -5.82
CA ARG A 80 -8.55 -6.93 -5.67
C ARG A 80 -9.36 -8.20 -5.44
N ILE A 81 -10.08 -8.29 -4.33
CA ILE A 81 -11.08 -9.33 -4.09
C ILE A 81 -12.44 -8.76 -4.46
N VAL A 82 -13.12 -9.40 -5.41
CA VAL A 82 -14.45 -9.00 -5.88
C VAL A 82 -15.47 -9.99 -5.38
N ILE A 83 -16.52 -9.51 -4.71
CA ILE A 83 -17.63 -10.34 -4.26
C ILE A 83 -18.72 -10.40 -5.33
N GLY A 84 -19.01 -11.61 -5.79
CA GLY A 84 -20.07 -11.94 -6.71
C GLY A 84 -21.40 -12.24 -6.02
N GLU A 85 -22.46 -12.23 -6.82
CA GLU A 85 -23.84 -12.43 -6.36
C GLU A 85 -24.12 -13.85 -5.86
N ASN A 86 -23.48 -14.85 -6.48
CA ASN A 86 -23.78 -16.25 -6.25
C ASN A 86 -22.51 -17.06 -5.97
N ILE A 87 -22.65 -18.14 -5.20
CA ILE A 87 -21.63 -19.18 -5.09
C ILE A 87 -21.44 -19.82 -6.48
N GLY A 88 -20.19 -20.00 -6.89
CA GLY A 88 -19.82 -20.36 -8.26
C GLY A 88 -19.43 -19.17 -9.13
N PHE A 89 -19.47 -17.96 -8.58
CA PHE A 89 -18.82 -16.81 -9.22
C PHE A 89 -17.33 -17.05 -9.39
N GLY A 90 -16.66 -17.53 -8.33
CA GLY A 90 -15.27 -17.98 -8.36
C GLY A 90 -15.15 -19.45 -7.98
N ARG A 91 -13.91 -19.94 -8.02
CA ARG A 91 -13.58 -21.30 -7.60
C ARG A 91 -12.18 -21.33 -7.02
N SER A 92 -12.02 -21.94 -5.85
CA SER A 92 -10.71 -22.15 -5.25
C SER A 92 -9.97 -23.33 -5.91
N THR A 93 -8.65 -23.28 -5.80
CA THR A 93 -7.74 -24.33 -6.23
C THR A 93 -7.38 -25.23 -5.05
N GLU A 94 -7.38 -26.54 -5.27
CA GLU A 94 -6.94 -27.50 -4.25
C GLU A 94 -5.45 -27.30 -3.97
N ARG A 95 -5.08 -27.19 -2.69
CA ARG A 95 -3.69 -26.90 -2.32
C ARG A 95 -3.33 -27.42 -0.94
N GLU A 96 -2.16 -28.05 -0.84
CA GLU A 96 -1.56 -28.37 0.45
C GLU A 96 -0.84 -27.14 1.02
N ILE A 97 -1.15 -26.79 2.26
CA ILE A 97 -0.68 -25.59 2.94
C ILE A 97 -0.12 -25.96 4.31
N GLU A 98 1.11 -25.52 4.59
CA GLU A 98 1.69 -25.60 5.93
C GLU A 98 1.05 -24.53 6.83
N VAL A 99 0.25 -24.97 7.80
CA VAL A 99 -0.45 -24.09 8.76
C VAL A 99 0.27 -23.97 10.10
N GLY A 100 1.29 -24.80 10.31
CA GLY A 100 2.18 -24.79 11.46
C GLY A 100 3.38 -25.70 11.17
N THR A 101 4.45 -25.60 11.94
CA THR A 101 5.70 -26.33 11.68
C THR A 101 5.45 -27.83 11.49
N GLY A 102 5.66 -28.34 10.27
CA GLY A 102 5.46 -29.74 9.91
C GLY A 102 4.00 -30.21 9.89
N THR A 103 3.04 -29.28 9.96
CA THR A 103 1.59 -29.54 9.92
C THR A 103 1.00 -28.99 8.63
N PHE A 104 0.58 -29.90 7.77
CA PHE A 104 0.03 -29.60 6.45
C PHE A 104 -1.47 -29.90 6.41
N LEU A 105 -2.24 -29.00 5.80
CA LEU A 105 -3.67 -29.17 5.56
C LEU A 105 -3.97 -28.92 4.09
N THR A 106 -4.88 -29.69 3.52
CA THR A 106 -5.32 -29.52 2.14
C THR A 106 -6.55 -28.61 2.10
N ALA A 107 -6.39 -27.42 1.52
CA ALA A 107 -7.51 -26.58 1.11
C ALA A 107 -8.19 -27.23 -0.11
N PRO A 108 -9.52 -27.42 -0.12
CA PRO A 108 -10.22 -28.07 -1.22
C PRO A 108 -10.46 -27.12 -2.40
N SER A 109 -10.73 -27.68 -3.58
CA SER A 109 -11.28 -26.91 -4.71
C SER A 109 -12.80 -26.84 -4.62
N ILE A 110 -13.32 -25.67 -4.26
CA ILE A 110 -14.75 -25.44 -4.04
C ILE A 110 -15.21 -24.17 -4.75
N ASP A 111 -16.49 -24.13 -5.11
CA ASP A 111 -17.10 -22.92 -5.67
C ASP A 111 -17.19 -21.84 -4.59
N THR A 112 -16.91 -20.60 -4.96
CA THR A 112 -16.89 -19.44 -4.06
C THR A 112 -17.77 -18.31 -4.58
N ASN A 113 -18.17 -17.40 -3.70
CA ASN A 113 -18.84 -16.16 -4.06
C ASN A 113 -17.85 -15.04 -4.40
N PHE A 114 -16.56 -15.31 -4.53
CA PHE A 114 -15.54 -14.28 -4.74
C PHE A 114 -14.43 -14.74 -5.68
N LYS A 115 -13.76 -13.77 -6.29
CA LYS A 115 -12.54 -13.96 -7.09
C LYS A 115 -11.44 -13.03 -6.62
N VAL A 116 -10.19 -13.42 -6.86
CA VAL A 116 -9.01 -12.60 -6.61
C VAL A 116 -8.43 -12.15 -7.95
N PHE A 117 -8.11 -10.87 -8.08
CA PHE A 117 -7.50 -10.30 -9.27
C PHE A 117 -6.20 -9.59 -8.92
N ASN A 118 -5.23 -9.65 -9.83
CA ASN A 118 -4.10 -8.75 -9.80
C ASN A 118 -4.54 -7.41 -10.39
N ILE A 119 -4.39 -6.31 -9.65
CA ILE A 119 -4.84 -4.99 -10.10
C ILE A 119 -4.03 -4.51 -11.31
N TYR A 120 -2.74 -4.84 -11.39
CA TYR A 120 -1.86 -4.36 -12.46
C TYR A 120 -2.11 -5.08 -13.78
N THR A 121 -2.25 -6.40 -13.77
CA THR A 121 -2.52 -7.16 -15.00
C THR A 121 -4.02 -7.24 -15.32
N ASN A 122 -4.87 -6.95 -14.34
CA ASN A 122 -6.33 -7.16 -14.38
C ASN A 122 -6.72 -8.62 -14.71
N GLU A 123 -5.83 -9.56 -14.39
CA GLU A 123 -6.05 -11.00 -14.55
C GLU A 123 -6.50 -11.62 -13.23
N GLU A 124 -7.31 -12.66 -13.34
CA GLU A 124 -7.68 -13.50 -12.20
C GLU A 124 -6.45 -14.25 -11.69
N VAL A 125 -6.32 -14.35 -10.37
CA VAL A 125 -5.23 -15.03 -9.70
C VAL A 125 -5.81 -16.23 -8.97
N ASP A 126 -5.16 -17.39 -9.14
CA ASP A 126 -5.54 -18.60 -8.43
C ASP A 126 -5.39 -18.41 -6.92
N PHE A 127 -6.25 -19.09 -6.17
CA PHE A 127 -6.23 -19.02 -4.72
C PHE A 127 -6.66 -20.33 -4.08
N ALA A 128 -6.07 -20.64 -2.94
CA ALA A 128 -6.56 -21.67 -2.04
C ALA A 128 -7.44 -21.03 -0.96
N TYR A 129 -8.47 -21.76 -0.54
CA TYR A 129 -9.47 -21.24 0.38
C TYR A 129 -9.80 -22.26 1.46
N PHE A 130 -9.63 -21.85 2.71
CA PHE A 130 -10.17 -22.56 3.85
C PHE A 130 -11.43 -21.85 4.33
N ASP A 131 -12.56 -22.48 4.04
CA ASP A 131 -13.88 -22.12 4.53
C ASP A 131 -14.04 -22.64 5.97
N LEU A 132 -13.70 -21.77 6.92
CA LEU A 132 -13.61 -22.08 8.35
C LEU A 132 -14.86 -21.64 9.11
N ASN A 133 -15.54 -20.61 8.61
CA ASN A 133 -16.70 -20.02 9.21
C ASN A 133 -18.02 -20.62 8.69
N ARG A 134 -18.10 -21.95 8.69
CA ARG A 134 -19.28 -22.71 8.26
C ARG A 134 -19.57 -23.91 9.15
N ASP A 135 -20.80 -24.40 9.11
CA ASP A 135 -21.16 -25.65 9.76
C ASP A 135 -20.50 -26.87 9.10
N GLY A 136 -19.98 -27.77 9.92
CA GLY A 136 -19.26 -28.96 9.45
C GLY A 136 -17.85 -28.70 8.90
N ALA A 137 -17.27 -27.50 9.11
CA ALA A 137 -15.88 -27.24 8.77
C ALA A 137 -14.95 -28.28 9.44
N THR A 138 -14.15 -28.98 8.63
CA THR A 138 -13.24 -30.05 9.07
C THR A 138 -12.13 -29.55 9.98
N ILE A 139 -11.79 -28.27 9.86
CA ILE A 139 -10.80 -27.58 10.68
C ILE A 139 -11.50 -26.34 11.23
N ARG A 140 -12.13 -26.40 12.41
CA ARG A 140 -12.46 -25.16 13.14
C ARG A 140 -11.27 -24.81 14.01
N ALA A 141 -10.93 -23.52 14.10
CA ALA A 141 -10.03 -23.08 15.16
C ALA A 141 -10.68 -23.52 16.48
N GLN A 142 -10.00 -24.37 17.26
CA GLN A 142 -10.56 -24.94 18.50
C GLN A 142 -11.03 -23.86 19.49
N SER A 143 -10.52 -22.63 19.30
CA SER A 143 -10.84 -21.46 20.09
C SER A 143 -12.00 -20.62 19.53
N CYS A 144 -12.72 -21.02 18.49
CA CYS A 144 -13.86 -20.22 18.01
C CYS A 144 -15.13 -21.08 17.87
N ASP A 145 -16.09 -20.83 18.78
CA ASP A 145 -17.44 -21.38 18.73
C ASP A 145 -18.47 -20.23 18.79
N PRO A 146 -19.08 -19.86 17.64
CA PRO A 146 -20.08 -18.81 17.59
C PRO A 146 -21.50 -19.29 17.95
N SER A 147 -21.68 -20.54 18.40
CA SER A 147 -23.01 -21.09 18.67
C SER A 147 -23.66 -20.52 19.94
N GLY A 148 -24.99 -20.60 20.00
CA GLY A 148 -25.78 -20.15 21.15
C GLY A 148 -25.62 -18.65 21.41
N ASN A 149 -25.21 -18.29 22.63
CA ASN A 149 -24.99 -16.91 23.05
C ASN A 149 -23.52 -16.44 22.88
N ASN A 150 -22.67 -17.25 22.24
CA ASN A 150 -21.25 -16.94 22.12
C ASN A 150 -20.94 -15.94 21.01
N ALA A 151 -21.78 -15.87 19.96
CA ALA A 151 -21.67 -14.85 18.92
C ALA A 151 -22.15 -13.48 19.42
N PRO A 152 -21.52 -12.37 18.99
CA PRO A 152 -22.05 -11.05 19.22
C PRO A 152 -23.40 -10.88 18.51
N LYS A 153 -24.22 -9.99 19.05
CA LYS A 153 -25.52 -9.68 18.47
C LYS A 153 -25.34 -8.91 17.18
N ASP A 154 -26.07 -9.30 16.15
CA ASP A 154 -26.24 -8.49 14.95
C ASP A 154 -27.19 -7.34 15.27
N PRO A 155 -26.83 -6.05 15.09
CA PRO A 155 -27.75 -4.94 15.36
C PRO A 155 -28.94 -4.88 14.39
N GLN A 156 -28.79 -5.40 13.17
CA GLN A 156 -29.89 -5.58 12.23
C GLN A 156 -30.79 -6.76 12.66
N GLN A 157 -30.25 -7.74 13.40
CA GLN A 157 -30.96 -8.93 13.88
C GLN A 157 -30.61 -9.30 15.35
N PRO A 158 -31.03 -8.49 16.34
CA PRO A 158 -30.51 -8.59 17.73
C PRO A 158 -30.96 -9.83 18.51
N ASP A 159 -31.97 -10.54 17.99
CA ASP A 159 -32.54 -11.76 18.56
C ASP A 159 -32.23 -13.01 17.71
N SER A 160 -31.51 -12.88 16.60
CA SER A 160 -31.14 -14.04 15.77
C SER A 160 -30.00 -14.82 16.42
N VAL A 161 -30.16 -16.14 16.49
CA VAL A 161 -29.03 -17.04 16.70
C VAL A 161 -28.14 -16.96 15.47
N TYR A 162 -26.83 -16.87 15.67
CA TYR A 162 -25.87 -16.86 14.57
C TYR A 162 -26.08 -18.08 13.67
N GLN A 163 -26.23 -17.82 12.36
CA GLN A 163 -26.32 -18.85 11.33
C GLN A 163 -25.05 -18.78 10.49
N ALA A 164 -24.35 -19.92 10.42
CA ALA A 164 -23.15 -20.00 9.61
C ALA A 164 -23.50 -19.84 8.12
N PRO A 165 -22.74 -19.03 7.35
CA PRO A 165 -22.95 -18.90 5.92
C PRO A 165 -22.86 -20.24 5.17
N PRO A 166 -23.50 -20.34 3.99
CA PRO A 166 -23.30 -21.48 3.09
C PRO A 166 -21.83 -21.61 2.67
N GLN A 167 -21.43 -22.82 2.27
CA GLN A 167 -20.08 -23.09 1.79
C GLN A 167 -19.71 -22.18 0.61
N GLY A 168 -18.49 -21.64 0.63
CA GLY A 168 -17.96 -20.80 -0.44
C GLY A 168 -18.19 -19.31 -0.24
N VAL A 169 -18.87 -18.90 0.82
CA VAL A 169 -19.10 -17.49 1.16
C VAL A 169 -17.93 -16.96 1.99
N PHE A 170 -17.18 -15.99 1.47
CA PHE A 170 -16.08 -15.37 2.22
C PHE A 170 -16.61 -14.63 3.44
N SER A 171 -16.35 -15.17 4.63
CA SER A 171 -17.02 -14.72 5.84
C SER A 171 -16.19 -14.83 7.10
N SER A 172 -16.67 -14.14 8.13
CA SER A 172 -16.16 -14.27 9.48
C SER A 172 -17.25 -13.99 10.51
N VAL A 173 -17.04 -14.49 11.71
CA VAL A 173 -17.78 -14.13 12.91
C VAL A 173 -16.83 -14.07 14.09
N SER A 174 -17.08 -13.16 15.03
CA SER A 174 -16.43 -13.24 16.34
C SER A 174 -17.24 -14.10 17.29
N SER A 175 -16.60 -14.59 18.34
CA SER A 175 -17.25 -15.15 19.52
C SER A 175 -16.52 -14.70 20.78
N ILE A 176 -17.10 -14.97 21.96
CA ILE A 176 -16.42 -14.79 23.25
C ILE A 176 -15.14 -15.65 23.39
N THR A 177 -15.02 -16.72 22.60
CA THR A 177 -13.87 -17.64 22.64
C THR A 177 -12.75 -17.24 21.68
N GLY A 178 -13.10 -16.50 20.61
CA GLY A 178 -12.19 -16.15 19.53
C GLY A 178 -12.94 -15.84 18.24
N GLN A 179 -12.21 -15.59 17.15
CA GLN A 179 -12.78 -15.28 15.85
C GLN A 179 -12.70 -16.48 14.90
N CYS A 180 -13.79 -16.78 14.20
CA CYS A 180 -13.79 -17.69 13.06
C CYS A 180 -13.72 -16.84 11.80
N SER A 181 -12.61 -16.91 11.07
CA SER A 181 -12.42 -16.17 9.83
C SER A 181 -11.90 -17.12 8.77
N ASP A 182 -12.45 -17.02 7.58
CA ASP A 182 -11.93 -17.80 6.46
C ASP A 182 -10.55 -17.31 6.03
N LEU A 183 -9.79 -18.24 5.44
CA LEU A 183 -8.43 -17.96 4.98
C LEU A 183 -8.37 -18.09 3.46
N VAL A 184 -7.94 -17.03 2.79
CA VAL A 184 -7.67 -17.02 1.35
C VAL A 184 -6.16 -16.91 1.15
N TYR A 185 -5.56 -17.83 0.42
CA TYR A 185 -4.15 -17.81 0.08
C TYR A 185 -3.98 -17.61 -1.42
N VAL A 186 -3.18 -16.63 -1.81
CA VAL A 186 -2.89 -16.37 -3.23
C VAL A 186 -1.86 -17.36 -3.73
N ILE A 187 -2.14 -17.94 -4.89
CA ILE A 187 -1.29 -18.90 -5.61
C ILE A 187 -0.83 -18.25 -6.90
N GLU A 188 0.47 -18.06 -7.06
CA GLU A 188 1.03 -17.44 -8.25
C GLU A 188 2.55 -17.64 -8.36
N ASP A 189 3.10 -17.27 -9.52
CA ASP A 189 4.54 -17.21 -9.71
C ASP A 189 5.15 -16.00 -8.98
N ALA A 190 6.21 -16.23 -8.21
CA ALA A 190 6.97 -15.21 -7.50
C ALA A 190 8.48 -15.48 -7.54
N ARG A 191 9.22 -14.65 -8.27
CA ARG A 191 10.68 -14.78 -8.49
C ARG A 191 11.01 -16.13 -9.13
N GLU A 192 11.89 -16.94 -8.53
CA GLU A 192 12.21 -18.29 -8.98
C GLU A 192 11.18 -19.36 -8.56
N PHE A 193 10.18 -19.01 -7.76
CA PHE A 193 9.15 -19.94 -7.30
C PHE A 193 7.93 -19.85 -8.22
N GLN A 194 7.65 -20.94 -8.93
CA GLN A 194 6.41 -21.08 -9.68
C GLN A 194 5.31 -21.63 -8.78
N ASP A 195 4.07 -21.25 -9.05
CA ASP A 195 2.88 -21.80 -8.40
C ASP A 195 3.04 -21.83 -6.86
N THR A 196 3.36 -20.69 -6.25
CA THR A 196 3.70 -20.58 -4.82
C THR A 196 2.71 -19.74 -4.04
N LEU A 197 2.69 -19.92 -2.72
CA LEU A 197 1.85 -19.15 -1.81
C LEU A 197 2.52 -17.81 -1.48
N THR A 198 1.94 -16.71 -1.93
CA THR A 198 2.52 -15.38 -1.70
C THR A 198 1.91 -14.69 -0.50
N TYR A 199 0.58 -14.57 -0.50
CA TYR A 199 -0.17 -13.79 0.48
C TYR A 199 -1.33 -14.55 1.08
N ARG A 200 -1.74 -14.12 2.27
CA ARG A 200 -2.93 -14.58 2.97
C ARG A 200 -3.85 -13.42 3.31
N PHE A 201 -5.15 -13.59 3.06
CA PHE A 201 -6.23 -12.69 3.45
C PHE A 201 -7.13 -13.36 4.47
N GLU A 202 -7.62 -12.57 5.42
CA GLU A 202 -8.62 -12.95 6.42
C GLU A 202 -9.54 -11.76 6.68
N LEU A 203 -10.76 -12.01 7.11
CA LEU A 203 -11.63 -10.97 7.64
C LEU A 203 -11.40 -10.76 9.14
N ARG A 204 -11.64 -9.55 9.62
CA ARG A 204 -11.54 -9.09 11.00
C ARG A 204 -12.82 -8.38 11.40
N THR A 205 -13.62 -9.07 12.18
CA THR A 205 -14.87 -8.53 12.72
C THR A 205 -14.59 -7.42 13.72
N LEU A 206 -15.37 -6.35 13.65
CA LEU A 206 -15.36 -5.29 14.65
C LEU A 206 -16.61 -5.39 15.54
N ILE A 207 -16.41 -5.24 16.85
CA ILE A 207 -17.45 -5.42 17.87
C ILE A 207 -17.41 -4.22 18.82
N SER A 208 -18.57 -3.74 19.21
CA SER A 208 -18.75 -2.73 20.26
C SER A 208 -19.88 -3.16 21.19
N ASN A 209 -19.66 -3.21 22.50
CA ASN A 209 -20.67 -3.61 23.49
C ASN A 209 -21.38 -4.94 23.16
N ASN A 210 -20.62 -5.93 22.67
CA ASN A 210 -21.14 -7.23 22.23
C ASN A 210 -22.10 -7.18 21.03
N ILE A 211 -22.05 -6.10 20.24
CA ILE A 211 -22.80 -5.91 19.01
C ILE A 211 -21.80 -5.83 17.85
N LEU A 212 -22.05 -6.59 16.78
CA LEU A 212 -21.28 -6.49 15.53
C LEU A 212 -21.47 -5.10 14.91
N THR A 213 -20.38 -4.42 14.59
CA THR A 213 -20.42 -3.10 13.93
C THR A 213 -20.08 -3.18 12.45
N THR A 214 -19.85 -4.40 11.94
CA THR A 214 -19.45 -4.71 10.56
C THR A 214 -20.18 -5.97 10.13
N ARG A 215 -20.31 -6.19 8.81
CA ARG A 215 -20.96 -7.36 8.21
C ARG A 215 -20.00 -8.17 7.33
N ASN A 216 -20.41 -9.38 6.97
CA ASN A 216 -19.75 -10.10 5.88
C ASN A 216 -19.85 -9.30 4.58
N PRO A 217 -18.83 -9.37 3.71
CA PRO A 217 -18.87 -8.67 2.44
C PRO A 217 -19.93 -9.30 1.53
N GLU A 218 -20.67 -8.46 0.81
CA GLU A 218 -21.82 -8.82 -0.02
C GLU A 218 -21.58 -8.43 -1.47
N PHE A 219 -22.47 -8.82 -2.36
CA PHE A 219 -22.38 -8.50 -3.78
C PHE A 219 -22.18 -6.99 -4.01
N GLY A 220 -21.20 -6.67 -4.86
CA GLY A 220 -20.82 -5.29 -5.18
C GLY A 220 -19.74 -4.74 -4.26
N ASP A 221 -19.51 -5.32 -3.07
CA ASP A 221 -18.34 -4.96 -2.27
C ASP A 221 -17.07 -5.47 -2.94
N THR A 222 -16.03 -4.65 -2.90
CA THR A 222 -14.73 -4.97 -3.47
C THR A 222 -13.63 -4.55 -2.50
N LEU A 223 -12.72 -5.47 -2.15
CA LEU A 223 -11.55 -5.17 -1.33
C LEU A 223 -10.35 -4.93 -2.23
N GLU A 224 -9.74 -3.76 -2.16
CA GLU A 224 -8.47 -3.46 -2.83
C GLU A 224 -7.34 -3.40 -1.80
N VAL A 225 -6.25 -4.13 -2.06
CA VAL A 225 -5.05 -4.18 -1.23
C VAL A 225 -3.84 -3.82 -2.06
N PHE A 226 -3.25 -2.67 -1.74
CA PHE A 226 -2.04 -2.17 -2.35
C PHE A 226 -0.85 -2.51 -1.46
N THR A 227 0.17 -3.16 -2.01
CA THR A 227 1.36 -3.54 -1.26
C THR A 227 2.40 -2.43 -1.27
N THR A 228 3.07 -2.25 -0.13
CA THR A 228 4.25 -1.40 -0.04
C THR A 228 5.47 -2.22 -0.40
N LYS A 229 6.41 -1.60 -1.12
CA LYS A 229 7.71 -2.21 -1.37
C LYS A 229 8.85 -1.20 -1.14
N PRO A 230 9.85 -1.56 -0.33
CA PRO A 230 11.09 -0.80 -0.25
C PRO A 230 11.72 -0.67 -1.64
N PHE A 231 12.27 0.51 -1.95
CA PHE A 231 13.12 0.65 -3.12
C PHE A 231 14.26 -0.39 -3.06
N SER A 232 14.61 -0.91 -4.22
CA SER A 232 15.70 -1.84 -4.45
C SER A 232 16.77 -1.16 -5.28
N ARG A 233 18.02 -1.64 -5.19
CA ARG A 233 19.14 -1.18 -6.02
C ARG A 233 18.88 -1.33 -7.53
N ASN A 234 17.93 -2.18 -7.91
CA ASN A 234 17.55 -2.42 -9.30
C ASN A 234 16.41 -1.51 -9.78
N ASP A 235 15.75 -0.77 -8.89
CA ASP A 235 14.65 0.10 -9.29
C ASP A 235 15.19 1.34 -10.01
N ARG A 236 14.59 1.65 -11.17
CA ARG A 236 14.91 2.83 -11.98
C ARG A 236 13.62 3.57 -12.28
N PHE A 237 13.58 4.85 -11.95
CA PHE A 237 12.47 5.74 -12.29
C PHE A 237 12.98 6.76 -13.30
N GLN A 238 12.24 6.91 -14.39
CA GLN A 238 12.50 7.91 -15.42
C GLN A 238 11.27 8.77 -15.56
N PHE A 239 11.46 10.07 -15.60
CA PHE A 239 10.40 11.05 -15.81
C PHE A 239 10.89 12.06 -16.83
N ARG A 240 9.95 12.61 -17.60
CA ARG A 240 10.18 13.69 -18.53
C ARG A 240 9.35 14.89 -18.05
N MET A 241 9.97 16.06 -18.00
CA MET A 241 9.23 17.29 -17.79
C MET A 241 8.63 17.77 -19.10
N ASP A 242 7.36 18.11 -19.07
CA ASP A 242 6.74 18.84 -20.17
C ASP A 242 7.34 20.25 -20.28
N PRO A 243 7.38 20.85 -21.48
CA PRO A 243 8.00 22.16 -21.68
C PRO A 243 7.47 23.26 -20.76
N GLU A 244 6.19 23.20 -20.40
CA GLU A 244 5.52 24.17 -19.53
C GLU A 244 5.98 24.06 -18.06
N ASN A 245 6.54 22.92 -17.67
CA ASN A 245 7.05 22.66 -16.32
C ASN A 245 8.57 22.85 -16.23
N LEU A 246 9.22 23.25 -17.33
CA LEU A 246 10.64 23.57 -17.29
C LEU A 246 10.85 24.89 -16.54
N PRO A 247 11.85 24.96 -15.65
CA PRO A 247 12.20 26.21 -14.99
C PRO A 247 12.56 27.26 -16.04
N SER A 248 11.80 28.34 -16.10
CA SER A 248 12.07 29.49 -16.96
C SER A 248 12.37 30.72 -16.14
N VAL A 249 13.31 31.55 -16.60
CA VAL A 249 13.54 32.87 -16.01
C VAL A 249 12.57 33.84 -16.64
N ASP A 250 11.74 34.49 -15.81
CA ASP A 250 11.02 35.69 -16.21
C ASP A 250 12.02 36.85 -16.32
N SER A 251 12.34 37.24 -17.56
CA SER A 251 13.30 38.29 -17.85
C SER A 251 12.91 39.65 -17.30
N ASP A 252 11.61 39.95 -17.24
CA ASP A 252 11.12 41.24 -16.76
C ASP A 252 11.24 41.31 -15.23
N SER A 253 10.86 40.24 -14.55
CA SER A 253 11.06 40.10 -13.10
C SER A 253 12.54 40.12 -12.71
N ALA A 254 13.40 39.41 -13.45
CA ALA A 254 14.84 39.40 -13.20
C ALA A 254 15.47 40.80 -13.40
N LYS A 255 15.04 41.54 -14.42
CA LYS A 255 15.50 42.90 -14.68
C LYS A 255 15.08 43.86 -13.57
N ASN A 256 13.82 43.80 -13.14
CA ASN A 256 13.33 44.64 -12.04
C ASN A 256 14.05 44.32 -10.72
N ALA A 257 14.41 43.06 -10.47
CA ALA A 257 15.19 42.67 -9.30
C ALA A 257 16.63 43.23 -9.32
N LEU A 258 17.23 43.46 -10.51
CA LEU A 258 18.56 44.10 -10.62
C LEU A 258 18.52 45.58 -10.19
N ASP A 259 17.38 46.26 -10.38
CA ASP A 259 17.22 47.66 -9.97
C ASP A 259 17.21 47.81 -8.43
N GLU A 260 16.93 46.73 -7.69
CA GLU A 260 17.03 46.67 -6.23
C GLU A 260 18.46 46.38 -5.73
N ILE A 261 19.39 46.00 -6.61
CA ILE A 261 20.78 45.70 -6.24
C ILE A 261 21.59 46.99 -6.25
N LEU A 262 21.75 47.59 -5.06
CA LEU A 262 22.66 48.71 -4.87
C LEU A 262 24.12 48.21 -4.81
N VAL A 263 24.84 48.33 -5.93
CA VAL A 263 26.29 48.09 -5.95
C VAL A 263 27.00 49.30 -5.33
N ILE A 264 27.28 49.23 -4.02
CA ILE A 264 28.13 50.23 -3.36
C ILE A 264 29.58 49.97 -3.79
N PRO A 265 30.25 50.91 -4.50
CA PRO A 265 31.66 50.75 -4.83
C PRO A 265 32.44 50.66 -3.52
N ASN A 266 33.18 49.58 -3.31
CA ASN A 266 34.02 49.44 -2.13
C ASN A 266 35.21 50.42 -2.24
N PRO A 267 35.20 51.55 -1.51
CA PRO A 267 36.21 52.58 -1.68
C PRO A 267 37.38 52.23 -0.78
N TYR A 268 38.39 51.53 -1.31
CA TYR A 268 39.65 51.41 -0.59
C TYR A 268 40.42 52.73 -0.69
N LYS A 269 40.24 53.58 0.33
CA LYS A 269 41.30 54.45 0.84
C LYS A 269 41.45 54.22 2.36
N VAL A 270 42.34 53.28 2.69
CA VAL A 270 43.17 53.11 3.90
C VAL A 270 42.52 53.32 5.29
N SER A 271 42.31 52.17 5.96
CA SER A 271 42.33 51.82 7.41
C SER A 271 41.59 52.65 8.48
N SER A 272 40.71 51.98 9.23
CA SER A 272 40.67 52.07 10.70
C SER A 272 40.21 50.73 11.33
N ILE A 273 40.65 50.48 12.57
CA ILE A 273 40.80 49.16 13.22
C ILE A 273 39.51 48.62 13.87
N MET A 274 38.36 49.23 13.64
CA MET A 274 37.11 48.91 14.34
C MET A 274 35.94 49.03 13.38
N ASN A 275 35.57 47.96 12.68
CA ASN A 275 34.18 47.84 12.26
C ASN A 275 33.71 46.38 12.25
N ARG A 276 32.82 46.10 13.21
CA ARG A 276 32.19 44.80 13.46
C ARG A 276 31.10 44.60 12.39
N LYS A 277 31.25 43.57 11.57
CA LYS A 277 30.38 43.28 10.42
C LYS A 277 28.98 42.85 10.90
N LEU A 278 27.96 43.65 10.65
CA LEU A 278 26.55 43.20 10.66
C LEU A 278 26.26 42.58 9.29
N GLN A 279 25.90 41.29 9.28
CA GLN A 279 25.40 40.60 8.09
C GLN A 279 23.88 40.63 8.10
N GLY A 280 23.28 41.40 7.18
CA GLY A 280 21.85 41.34 6.85
C GLY A 280 21.64 40.37 5.70
N ALA A 281 20.82 39.35 5.92
CA ALA A 281 20.42 38.36 4.94
C ALA A 281 19.38 38.94 3.97
N ALA A 282 19.66 38.88 2.66
CA ALA A 282 18.65 39.04 1.62
C ALA A 282 18.19 37.64 1.19
N GLY A 283 16.93 37.31 1.50
CA GLY A 283 16.32 36.03 1.13
C GLY A 283 15.73 36.09 -0.28
N SER A 284 16.23 35.27 -1.20
CA SER A 284 15.55 35.01 -2.47
C SER A 284 14.33 34.12 -2.23
N LYS A 285 13.16 34.53 -2.71
CA LYS A 285 11.99 33.62 -2.80
C LYS A 285 12.23 32.62 -3.92
N THR A 286 12.57 31.40 -3.54
CA THR A 286 12.60 30.25 -4.45
C THR A 286 11.23 29.58 -4.37
N GLU A 287 10.46 29.59 -5.46
CA GLU A 287 9.33 28.67 -5.59
C GLU A 287 9.87 27.24 -5.69
N ARG A 288 9.41 26.39 -4.77
CA ARG A 288 9.90 25.03 -4.61
C ARG A 288 8.92 24.06 -5.25
N PHE A 289 9.34 23.44 -6.34
CA PHE A 289 8.72 22.22 -6.83
C PHE A 289 9.33 21.02 -6.07
N ILE A 290 8.49 20.35 -5.28
CA ILE A 290 8.85 19.12 -4.58
C ILE A 290 8.32 17.95 -5.40
N LEU A 291 9.20 17.22 -6.07
CA LEU A 291 8.87 15.92 -6.63
C LEU A 291 8.94 14.88 -5.51
N GLN A 292 7.78 14.40 -5.08
CA GLN A 292 7.67 13.26 -4.18
C GLN A 292 7.58 11.98 -5.01
N ALA A 293 8.66 11.21 -5.03
CA ALA A 293 8.65 9.92 -5.69
C ALA A 293 8.11 8.87 -4.72
N TYR A 294 6.89 8.41 -4.99
CA TYR A 294 6.32 7.23 -4.34
C TYR A 294 6.40 6.06 -5.31
N ARG A 295 6.76 4.88 -4.79
CA ARG A 295 6.57 3.65 -5.55
C ARG A 295 5.14 3.18 -5.39
N PHE A 296 4.37 3.32 -6.46
CA PHE A 296 3.06 2.71 -6.63
C PHE A 296 3.08 1.92 -7.94
N LEU A 297 2.36 0.80 -8.01
CA LEU A 297 1.98 0.26 -9.32
C LEU A 297 1.05 1.31 -9.95
N GLN A 298 1.51 1.91 -11.05
CA GLN A 298 0.63 2.67 -11.94
C GLN A 298 -0.31 1.65 -12.62
N PRO A 299 -1.58 2.01 -12.86
CA PRO A 299 -2.52 1.14 -13.59
C PRO A 299 -2.03 0.82 -15.00
#